data_AF-A0A0L0US01-F1
#
_entry.id   AF-A0A0L0US01-F1
#
_cell.length_a   1.000
_cell.length_b   1.000
_cell.length_c   1.000
_cell.angle_alpha   90.00
_cell.angle_beta   90.00
_cell.angle_gamma   90.00
#
_symmetry.space_group_name_H-M   'P 1'
#
loop_
_entity.id
_entity.type
_entity.pdbx_description
1 polymer ?
#
loop_
_entity_poly.entity_id
_entity_poly.type
_entity_poly.pdbx_seq_one_letter_code
_entity_poly.pdbx_strand_id
1 'polypeptide(L)'
;MISTVHAMGSAELPFLSLHLLSHSFSGIFSTHPFDFGNLLLREHSTTNSWIQKNAVLVLRRWTEWLTGPHGFYIISFLISGLLIYDAFRPRPLNGIPTSGHYSWAIGDSGALYRHMKVTGTRTTFFTDQANRVGPLSQVMLGPAGSWFGKLTGLGSHIIVLADGQQLVEVCAKRSREFPDPGLTLDIYKGIIPNGQLALPTGHAFKHHRRAIAHSMSSSHLSQVTPKITNSVIELIQLWKKRSQILDESGETYFKAAQDLRLSTMDTISDIIFGKPFGVMSARLSHLETTNGTLSADSRPQFPTLARALNVIVREVAMCYVAPSKSLFWFYQRLFNWEWLRAKSTVFSYLKKEVEKERIALAEEQSFGGVDSKDPDNVDSVLSLLVKDEQQSKLRGEKPLSTDEITQELLVYWVAGHGTMACTLAWAVKLLSNNPEVQYRLRDELVNTLPSLNERSPTFSDLKVCSSDLSYLDATCFEILRYGKVLGEVSRTSRVDAVVMGHLIPKDTVVMMPHSRLGGSQDDDSEFRPERWIDCDGKFDAQLPGPLHVFGHGQRGCFGKNLAVLELKLYIAMLCMELFFDRVPDHVNSMDATELVANHPLTCVIRPIPWSKINNNL
;
A
#
# COMPACT_ATOMS: atom_id res chain seq x y z
N MET A 1 -22.64 38.27 -40.90
CA MET A 1 -22.10 38.54 -42.24
C MET A 1 -21.60 37.24 -42.85
N ILE A 2 -22.55 36.41 -43.26
CA ILE A 2 -22.35 35.30 -44.19
C ILE A 2 -22.84 35.85 -45.51
N SER A 3 -21.94 36.34 -46.37
CA SER A 3 -22.15 36.57 -47.83
C SER A 3 -21.06 37.46 -48.46
N THR A 4 -19.77 37.12 -48.32
CA THR A 4 -18.70 37.68 -49.19
C THR A 4 -17.42 36.85 -49.02
N VAL A 5 -17.44 35.59 -49.46
CA VAL A 5 -16.25 34.69 -49.43
C VAL A 5 -15.85 34.22 -50.84
N HIS A 6 -16.35 34.87 -51.89
CA HIS A 6 -15.91 34.57 -53.26
C HIS A 6 -15.45 35.83 -53.97
N ALA A 7 -14.15 36.13 -53.82
CA ALA A 7 -13.24 36.67 -54.84
C ALA A 7 -12.13 37.51 -54.17
N MET A 8 -11.13 36.89 -53.54
CA MET A 8 -9.84 37.54 -53.30
C MET A 8 -8.71 36.51 -53.43
N GLY A 9 -7.77 36.78 -54.33
CA GLY A 9 -6.65 35.92 -54.65
C GLY A 9 -5.61 35.85 -53.53
N SER A 10 -4.75 34.84 -53.61
CA SER A 10 -3.73 34.42 -52.63
C SER A 10 -2.56 35.39 -52.39
N ALA A 11 -2.77 36.70 -52.53
CA ALA A 11 -1.73 37.71 -52.35
C ALA A 11 -2.04 38.80 -51.31
N GLU A 12 -3.25 38.86 -50.73
CA GLU A 12 -3.66 39.97 -49.83
C GLU A 12 -3.82 39.61 -48.34
N LEU A 13 -3.66 38.33 -47.96
CA LEU A 13 -3.69 37.91 -46.56
C LEU A 13 -2.52 38.38 -45.65
N PRO A 14 -1.30 38.70 -46.13
CA PRO A 14 -0.23 39.17 -45.25
C PRO A 14 -0.34 40.65 -44.84
N PHE A 15 -1.28 41.42 -45.42
CA PHE A 15 -1.42 42.85 -45.12
C PHE A 15 -2.40 43.14 -43.97
N LEU A 16 -3.40 42.28 -43.75
CA LEU A 16 -4.35 42.45 -42.64
C LEU A 16 -3.70 42.16 -41.26
N SER A 17 -2.71 41.27 -41.23
CA SER A 17 -1.98 40.87 -40.02
C SER A 17 -0.98 41.92 -39.53
N LEU A 18 -0.38 42.70 -40.42
CA LEU A 18 0.49 43.83 -40.07
C LEU A 18 -0.29 45.02 -39.51
N HIS A 19 -1.52 45.26 -39.98
CA HIS A 19 -2.35 46.38 -39.50
C HIS A 19 -2.91 46.15 -38.09
N LEU A 20 -3.12 44.89 -37.69
CA LEU A 20 -3.54 44.52 -36.33
C LEU A 20 -2.38 44.56 -35.32
N LEU A 21 -1.15 44.28 -35.77
CA LEU A 21 0.05 44.38 -34.93
C LEU A 21 0.43 45.83 -34.62
N SER A 22 0.17 46.80 -35.52
CA SER A 22 0.44 48.22 -35.25
C SER A 22 -0.48 48.80 -34.15
N HIS A 23 -1.72 48.30 -34.02
CA HIS A 23 -2.64 48.77 -32.98
C HIS A 23 -2.33 48.23 -31.58
N SER A 24 -1.62 47.10 -31.46
CA SER A 24 -1.28 46.52 -30.16
C SER A 24 -0.01 47.13 -29.54
N PHE A 25 0.90 47.68 -30.37
CA PHE A 25 2.18 48.25 -29.90
C PHE A 25 2.10 49.73 -29.51
N SER A 26 1.06 50.46 -29.92
CA SER A 26 0.89 51.89 -29.61
C SER A 26 0.46 52.19 -28.16
N GLY A 27 0.20 51.17 -27.33
CA GLY A 27 -0.29 51.35 -25.96
C GLY A 27 0.79 51.44 -24.87
N ILE A 28 2.05 51.11 -25.15
CA ILE A 28 3.06 50.91 -24.10
C ILE A 28 4.17 51.99 -24.10
N PHE A 29 4.40 52.70 -25.21
CA PHE A 29 5.38 53.80 -25.24
C PHE A 29 4.94 54.97 -26.13
N SER A 30 4.69 56.11 -25.49
CA SER A 30 4.49 57.48 -26.03
C SER A 30 3.07 57.93 -26.43
N THR A 31 2.80 59.20 -26.12
CA THR A 31 1.54 59.94 -26.30
C THR A 31 1.36 60.55 -27.71
N HIS A 32 2.08 60.05 -28.71
CA HIS A 32 1.88 60.44 -30.11
C HIS A 32 1.68 59.20 -30.99
N PRO A 33 0.64 59.16 -31.85
CA PRO A 33 0.39 58.01 -32.71
C PRO A 33 1.51 57.90 -33.77
N PHE A 34 2.37 56.91 -33.60
CA PHE A 34 3.42 56.57 -34.56
C PHE A 34 2.82 55.62 -35.62
N ASP A 35 2.42 56.20 -36.76
CA ASP A 35 1.77 55.47 -37.85
C ASP A 35 2.80 54.65 -38.67
N PHE A 36 3.00 53.39 -38.27
CA PHE A 36 3.92 52.45 -38.91
C PHE A 36 3.56 52.12 -40.36
N GLY A 37 2.27 52.23 -40.74
CA GLY A 37 1.81 51.92 -42.09
C GLY A 37 2.35 52.91 -43.13
N ASN A 38 2.45 54.19 -42.75
CA ASN A 38 2.93 55.25 -43.64
C ASN A 38 4.46 55.30 -43.80
N LEU A 39 5.23 54.67 -42.91
CA LEU A 39 6.70 54.64 -43.00
C LEU A 39 7.22 53.58 -43.99
N LEU A 40 6.47 52.49 -44.19
CA LEU A 40 6.84 51.40 -45.11
C LEU A 40 6.37 51.65 -46.55
N LEU A 41 5.42 52.57 -46.77
CA LEU A 41 4.79 52.83 -48.09
C LEU A 41 5.14 54.19 -48.72
N ARG A 42 5.92 55.06 -48.07
CA ARG A 42 6.39 56.32 -48.67
C ARG A 42 7.78 56.17 -49.28
N GLU A 43 7.85 55.98 -50.59
CA GLU A 43 9.10 56.05 -51.37
C GLU A 43 9.73 57.47 -51.43
N HIS A 44 9.03 58.50 -50.96
CA HIS A 44 9.55 59.87 -50.96
C HIS A 44 9.12 60.65 -49.71
N SER A 45 9.89 60.54 -48.62
CA SER A 45 9.98 61.63 -47.64
C SER A 45 11.41 61.78 -47.11
N THR A 46 11.98 62.95 -47.37
CA THR A 46 13.30 63.40 -46.96
C THR A 46 13.37 63.69 -45.46
N THR A 47 13.58 62.65 -44.64
CA THR A 47 14.02 62.82 -43.24
C THR A 47 15.46 62.36 -43.06
N ASN A 48 16.35 63.33 -42.84
CA ASN A 48 17.81 63.20 -42.72
C ASN A 48 18.26 62.88 -41.29
N SER A 49 17.77 61.77 -40.71
CA SER A 49 18.40 61.20 -39.53
C SER A 49 19.03 59.87 -39.91
N TRP A 50 20.36 59.80 -39.86
CA TRP A 50 21.12 58.56 -40.02
C TRP A 50 20.55 57.43 -39.15
N ILE A 51 20.02 57.78 -37.96
CA ILE A 51 19.40 56.85 -37.02
C ILE A 51 18.12 56.23 -37.59
N GLN A 52 17.26 57.02 -38.24
CA GLN A 52 16.01 56.51 -38.83
C GLN A 52 16.27 55.59 -40.03
N LYS A 53 17.23 55.95 -40.91
CA LYS A 53 17.61 55.08 -42.04
C LYS A 53 18.22 53.76 -41.58
N ASN A 54 19.07 53.79 -40.54
CA ASN A 54 19.61 52.57 -39.96
C ASN A 54 18.54 51.75 -39.24
N ALA A 55 17.58 52.37 -38.54
CA ALA A 55 16.48 51.67 -37.91
C ALA A 55 15.60 50.93 -38.95
N VAL A 56 15.29 51.57 -40.08
CA VAL A 56 14.53 50.93 -41.18
C VAL A 56 15.32 49.79 -41.84
N LEU A 57 16.62 49.96 -42.07
CA LEU A 57 17.48 48.90 -42.62
C LEU A 57 17.65 47.71 -41.65
N VAL A 58 17.78 47.99 -40.35
CA VAL A 58 17.81 46.97 -39.31
C VAL A 58 16.48 46.24 -39.29
N LEU A 59 15.35 46.94 -39.19
CA LEU A 59 14.01 46.33 -39.24
C LEU A 59 13.81 45.48 -40.49
N ARG A 60 14.24 45.96 -41.66
CA ARG A 60 14.17 45.22 -42.93
C ARG A 60 15.01 43.95 -42.91
N ARG A 61 16.24 44.00 -42.39
CA ARG A 61 17.10 42.81 -42.21
C ARG A 61 16.51 41.82 -41.21
N TRP A 62 15.90 42.30 -40.13
CA TRP A 62 15.19 41.46 -39.17
C TRP A 62 13.96 40.80 -39.80
N THR A 63 13.18 41.52 -40.60
CA THR A 63 12.06 40.93 -41.33
C THR A 63 12.53 39.90 -42.36
N GLU A 64 13.56 40.19 -43.15
CA GLU A 64 14.12 39.26 -44.13
C GLU A 64 14.70 38.00 -43.45
N TRP A 65 15.30 38.15 -42.27
CA TRP A 65 15.80 37.03 -41.47
C TRP A 65 14.67 36.19 -40.87
N LEU A 66 13.61 36.83 -40.33
CA LEU A 66 12.43 36.16 -39.77
C LEU A 66 11.61 35.44 -40.85
N THR A 67 11.50 36.01 -42.05
CA THR A 67 10.79 35.40 -43.19
C THR A 67 11.67 34.46 -44.02
N GLY A 68 12.98 34.45 -43.78
CA GLY A 68 13.93 33.56 -44.43
C GLY A 68 13.88 32.12 -43.88
N PRO A 69 14.58 31.16 -44.52
CA PRO A 69 14.56 29.75 -44.12
C PRO A 69 14.96 29.55 -42.66
N HIS A 70 15.98 30.28 -42.19
CA HIS A 70 16.47 30.19 -40.81
C HIS A 70 15.47 30.72 -39.78
N GLY A 71 14.81 31.85 -40.06
CA GLY A 71 13.74 32.39 -39.22
C GLY A 71 12.55 31.44 -39.13
N PHE A 72 12.15 30.84 -40.24
CA PHE A 72 11.12 29.81 -40.28
C PHE A 72 11.47 28.59 -39.42
N TYR A 73 12.70 28.06 -39.52
CA TYR A 73 13.13 26.93 -38.69
C TYR A 73 13.13 27.27 -37.19
N ILE A 74 13.60 28.46 -36.80
CA ILE A 74 13.62 28.90 -35.40
C ILE A 74 12.19 29.06 -34.87
N ILE A 75 11.31 29.73 -35.63
CA ILE A 75 9.91 29.92 -35.24
C ILE A 75 9.20 28.56 -35.15
N SER A 76 9.38 27.68 -36.13
CA SER A 76 8.83 26.32 -36.11
C SER A 76 9.35 25.51 -34.92
N PHE A 77 10.63 25.64 -34.57
CA PHE A 77 11.20 24.99 -33.39
C PHE A 77 10.60 25.53 -32.10
N LEU A 78 10.45 26.85 -31.97
CA LEU A 78 9.81 27.48 -30.80
C LEU A 78 8.33 27.09 -30.67
N ILE A 79 7.57 27.10 -31.77
CA ILE A 79 6.17 26.66 -31.78
C ILE A 79 6.08 25.19 -31.42
N SER A 80 6.93 24.33 -31.99
CA SER A 80 6.98 22.90 -31.65
C SER A 80 7.31 22.69 -30.16
N GLY A 81 8.26 23.45 -29.63
CA GLY A 81 8.60 23.44 -28.21
C GLY A 81 7.44 23.87 -27.31
N LEU A 82 6.70 24.93 -27.68
CA LEU A 82 5.52 25.38 -26.95
C LEU A 82 4.36 24.38 -27.01
N LEU A 83 4.16 23.73 -28.17
CA LEU A 83 3.15 22.68 -28.32
C LEU A 83 3.52 21.44 -27.49
N ILE A 84 4.79 21.03 -27.47
CA ILE A 84 5.27 19.96 -26.58
C ILE A 84 5.07 20.36 -25.12
N TYR A 85 5.44 21.59 -24.76
CA TYR A 85 5.25 22.09 -23.40
C TYR A 85 3.78 22.04 -22.99
N ASP A 86 2.85 22.58 -23.79
CA ASP A 86 1.41 22.56 -23.48
C ASP A 86 0.83 21.13 -23.50
N ALA A 87 1.31 20.27 -24.39
CA ALA A 87 0.88 18.88 -24.49
C ALA A 87 1.25 18.07 -23.25
N PHE A 88 2.41 18.32 -22.64
CA PHE A 88 2.90 17.59 -21.46
C PHE A 88 2.60 18.28 -20.13
N ARG A 89 2.29 19.58 -20.13
CA ARG A 89 2.06 20.36 -18.90
C ARG A 89 0.91 19.79 -18.07
N PRO A 90 1.15 19.38 -16.81
CA PRO A 90 0.09 18.94 -15.92
C PRO A 90 -0.92 20.07 -15.67
N ARG A 91 -2.20 19.72 -15.69
CA ARG A 91 -3.31 20.68 -15.50
C ARG A 91 -4.07 20.32 -14.22
N PRO A 92 -3.97 21.13 -13.14
CA PRO A 92 -4.65 20.83 -11.89
C PRO A 92 -6.17 20.88 -12.05
N LEU A 93 -6.86 20.08 -11.24
CA LEU A 93 -8.31 20.13 -11.16
C LEU A 93 -8.77 21.44 -10.51
N ASN A 94 -9.75 22.09 -11.12
CA ASN A 94 -10.25 23.37 -10.66
C ASN A 94 -10.87 23.24 -9.26
N GLY A 95 -10.55 24.20 -8.40
CA GLY A 95 -11.07 24.28 -7.04
C GLY A 95 -10.36 23.40 -6.01
N ILE A 96 -9.51 22.44 -6.39
CA ILE A 96 -8.77 21.61 -5.42
C ILE A 96 -7.37 22.20 -5.18
N PRO A 97 -6.99 22.46 -3.91
CA PRO A 97 -5.68 23.01 -3.57
C PRO A 97 -4.49 22.14 -4.04
N THR A 98 -3.40 22.79 -4.47
CA THR A 98 -2.12 22.14 -4.84
C THR A 98 -0.98 22.78 -4.05
N SER A 99 0.18 22.11 -4.01
CA SER A 99 1.40 22.67 -3.42
C SER A 99 2.01 23.83 -4.22
N GLY A 100 1.52 24.10 -5.43
CA GLY A 100 1.99 25.18 -6.31
C GLY A 100 3.35 24.95 -6.99
N HIS A 101 4.11 23.94 -6.60
CA HIS A 101 5.48 23.69 -7.08
C HIS A 101 5.63 22.30 -7.71
N TYR A 102 5.11 22.13 -8.94
CA TYR A 102 5.22 20.89 -9.71
C TYR A 102 5.99 21.10 -11.02
N SER A 103 6.65 20.04 -11.49
CA SER A 103 7.49 20.09 -12.69
C SER A 103 6.65 20.14 -13.96
N TRP A 104 7.15 20.81 -15.00
CA TRP A 104 6.39 21.04 -16.24
C TRP A 104 6.04 19.79 -17.04
N ALA A 105 6.79 18.68 -16.92
CA ALA A 105 6.51 17.44 -17.67
C ALA A 105 6.17 16.24 -16.77
N ILE A 106 6.73 16.21 -15.55
CA ILE A 106 6.62 15.06 -14.64
C ILE A 106 5.79 15.36 -13.39
N GLY A 107 5.23 16.57 -13.29
CA GLY A 107 4.44 16.99 -12.14
C GLY A 107 5.21 16.85 -10.82
N ASP A 108 4.58 16.22 -9.83
CA ASP A 108 5.09 15.92 -8.50
C ASP A 108 5.96 14.66 -8.45
N SER A 109 6.11 13.91 -9.54
CA SER A 109 6.86 12.64 -9.54
C SER A 109 8.31 12.80 -9.07
N GLY A 110 8.97 13.91 -9.43
CA GLY A 110 10.33 14.19 -8.96
C GLY A 110 10.39 14.53 -7.47
N ALA A 111 9.37 15.21 -6.92
CA ALA A 111 9.27 15.49 -5.50
C ALA A 111 9.01 14.20 -4.71
N LEU A 112 8.10 13.36 -5.19
CA LEU A 112 7.81 12.05 -4.63
C LEU A 112 9.06 11.15 -4.62
N TYR A 113 9.81 11.10 -5.72
CA TYR A 113 11.04 10.31 -5.79
C TYR A 113 12.10 10.78 -4.79
N ARG A 114 12.33 12.10 -4.70
CA ARG A 114 13.25 12.66 -3.70
C ARG A 114 12.81 12.36 -2.28
N HIS A 115 11.51 12.48 -2.01
CA HIS A 115 10.92 12.14 -0.71
C HIS A 115 11.21 10.70 -0.33
N MET A 116 10.84 9.74 -1.20
CA MET A 116 11.09 8.30 -0.95
C MET A 116 12.58 7.98 -0.78
N LYS A 117 13.49 8.68 -1.47
CA LYS A 117 14.93 8.48 -1.32
C LYS A 117 15.44 8.92 0.07
N VAL A 118 14.81 9.93 0.68
CA VAL A 118 15.19 10.47 1.99
C VAL A 118 14.49 9.73 3.13
N THR A 119 13.18 9.57 3.02
CA THR A 119 12.33 9.05 4.11
C THR A 119 12.08 7.54 4.02
N GLY A 120 12.43 6.91 2.90
CA GLY A 120 12.14 5.50 2.66
C GLY A 120 10.66 5.16 2.51
N THR A 121 9.75 6.15 2.56
CA THR A 121 8.31 5.96 2.65
C THR A 121 7.57 6.79 1.60
N ARG A 122 6.60 6.17 0.91
CA ARG A 122 5.73 6.80 -0.09
C ARG A 122 4.54 7.47 0.57
N THR A 123 3.90 6.80 1.53
CA THR A 123 2.70 7.26 2.21
C THR A 123 2.92 8.63 2.88
N THR A 124 4.07 8.81 3.52
CA THR A 124 4.39 10.05 4.24
C THR A 124 4.45 11.27 3.32
N PHE A 125 4.71 11.10 2.02
CA PHE A 125 4.63 12.18 1.04
C PHE A 125 3.21 12.75 0.96
N PHE A 126 2.19 11.88 0.95
CA PHE A 126 0.79 12.30 0.90
C PHE A 126 0.35 12.91 2.24
N THR A 127 0.83 12.39 3.36
CA THR A 127 0.62 13.01 4.68
C THR A 127 1.25 14.40 4.74
N ASP A 128 2.47 14.57 4.26
CA ASP A 128 3.16 15.87 4.20
C ASP A 128 2.45 16.86 3.27
N GLN A 129 1.94 16.38 2.13
CA GLN A 129 1.12 17.19 1.23
C GLN A 129 -0.13 17.70 1.96
N ALA A 130 -0.84 16.82 2.67
CA ALA A 130 -2.02 17.20 3.44
C ALA A 130 -1.68 18.20 4.57
N ASN A 131 -0.55 18.00 5.26
CA ASN A 131 -0.09 18.92 6.31
C ASN A 131 0.25 20.31 5.77
N ARG A 132 0.79 20.40 4.55
CA ARG A 132 1.20 21.68 3.93
C ARG A 132 0.05 22.43 3.27
N VAL A 133 -0.86 21.71 2.62
CA VAL A 133 -1.88 22.29 1.73
C VAL A 133 -3.27 22.29 2.38
N GLY A 134 -3.59 21.25 3.15
CA GLY A 134 -4.89 21.06 3.80
C GLY A 134 -5.43 19.62 3.67
N PRO A 135 -6.53 19.31 4.38
CA PRO A 135 -7.09 17.95 4.47
C PRO A 135 -7.60 17.41 3.13
N LEU A 136 -7.92 18.28 2.17
CA LEU A 136 -8.17 17.91 0.77
C LEU A 136 -7.17 18.63 -0.13
N SER A 137 -6.36 17.87 -0.86
CA SER A 137 -5.39 18.42 -1.82
C SER A 137 -5.24 17.50 -3.03
N GLN A 138 -4.47 17.93 -4.03
CA GLN A 138 -4.16 17.09 -5.19
C GLN A 138 -2.65 16.98 -5.43
N VAL A 139 -2.27 15.83 -5.97
CA VAL A 139 -0.93 15.45 -6.43
C VAL A 139 -1.06 14.99 -7.89
N MET A 140 -0.17 15.50 -8.74
CA MET A 140 -0.15 15.20 -10.17
C MET A 140 1.12 14.44 -10.50
N LEU A 141 1.01 13.15 -10.80
CA LEU A 141 2.15 12.35 -11.22
C LEU A 141 2.24 12.32 -12.74
N GLY A 142 3.40 12.64 -13.32
CA GLY A 142 3.57 12.67 -14.78
C GLY A 142 2.78 13.79 -15.46
N PRO A 143 2.38 13.64 -16.74
CA PRO A 143 1.63 14.64 -17.50
C PRO A 143 0.13 14.63 -17.16
N ALA A 144 -0.21 14.54 -15.87
CA ALA A 144 -1.60 14.38 -15.41
C ALA A 144 -2.49 15.54 -15.88
N GLY A 145 -3.62 15.22 -16.52
CA GLY A 145 -4.59 16.21 -16.98
C GLY A 145 -4.19 16.98 -18.23
N SER A 146 -2.96 16.78 -18.72
CA SER A 146 -2.49 17.34 -19.99
C SER A 146 -3.17 16.66 -21.18
N TRP A 147 -3.06 17.26 -22.37
CA TRP A 147 -3.59 16.65 -23.59
C TRP A 147 -2.91 15.29 -23.89
N PHE A 148 -1.58 15.22 -23.76
CA PHE A 148 -0.81 13.99 -23.96
C PHE A 148 -1.16 12.92 -22.92
N GLY A 149 -1.28 13.29 -21.64
CA GLY A 149 -1.64 12.36 -20.58
C GLY A 149 -3.03 11.77 -20.78
N LYS A 150 -4.02 12.59 -21.19
CA LYS A 150 -5.37 12.11 -21.53
C LYS A 150 -5.39 11.19 -22.74
N LEU A 151 -4.57 11.46 -23.77
CA LEU A 151 -4.49 10.64 -24.97
C LEU A 151 -3.83 9.27 -24.72
N THR A 152 -2.76 9.26 -23.94
CA THR A 152 -1.92 8.06 -23.73
C THR A 152 -2.25 7.29 -22.46
N GLY A 153 -3.05 7.88 -21.56
CA GLY A 153 -3.22 7.39 -20.20
C GLY A 153 -1.97 7.54 -19.32
N LEU A 154 -0.94 8.28 -19.77
CA LEU A 154 0.22 8.57 -18.93
C LEU A 154 -0.11 9.64 -17.90
N GLY A 155 0.33 9.38 -16.67
CA GLY A 155 0.16 10.27 -15.54
C GLY A 155 -1.13 9.99 -14.76
N SER A 156 -1.18 10.47 -13.54
CA SER A 156 -2.27 10.17 -12.61
C SER A 156 -2.61 11.39 -11.77
N HIS A 157 -3.90 11.73 -11.75
CA HIS A 157 -4.46 12.66 -10.77
C HIS A 157 -4.80 11.90 -9.51
N ILE A 158 -4.14 12.27 -8.42
CA ILE A 158 -4.39 11.71 -7.09
C ILE A 158 -4.93 12.83 -6.21
N ILE A 159 -6.16 12.67 -5.74
CA ILE A 159 -6.72 13.50 -4.67
C ILE A 159 -6.27 12.91 -3.34
N VAL A 160 -5.67 13.72 -2.49
CA VAL A 160 -5.30 13.34 -1.13
C VAL A 160 -6.41 13.79 -0.19
N LEU A 161 -7.03 12.84 0.52
CA LEU A 161 -8.05 13.06 1.52
C LEU A 161 -7.54 12.60 2.89
N ALA A 162 -7.13 13.56 3.72
CA ALA A 162 -6.52 13.37 5.03
C ALA A 162 -7.44 13.86 6.16
N ASP A 163 -8.73 13.53 6.07
CA ASP A 163 -9.71 13.72 7.13
C ASP A 163 -10.32 12.36 7.50
N GLY A 164 -10.19 11.95 8.76
CA GLY A 164 -10.57 10.61 9.21
C GLY A 164 -12.08 10.33 9.09
N GLN A 165 -12.93 11.33 9.33
CA GLN A 165 -14.38 11.15 9.22
C GLN A 165 -14.81 11.01 7.76
N GLN A 166 -14.29 11.88 6.89
CA GLN A 166 -14.54 11.82 5.45
C GLN A 166 -13.97 10.55 4.81
N LEU A 167 -12.83 10.05 5.28
CA LEU A 167 -12.27 8.76 4.86
C LEU A 167 -13.28 7.62 5.12
N VAL A 168 -13.84 7.55 6.34
CA VAL A 168 -14.86 6.53 6.68
C VAL A 168 -16.10 6.71 5.83
N GLU A 169 -16.55 7.94 5.63
CA GLU A 169 -17.71 8.24 4.79
C GLU A 169 -17.51 7.74 3.34
N VAL A 170 -16.38 8.09 2.72
CA VAL A 170 -16.02 7.68 1.36
C VAL A 170 -15.92 6.16 1.25
N CYS A 171 -15.21 5.52 2.19
CA CYS A 171 -14.96 4.08 2.12
C CYS A 171 -16.17 3.22 2.49
N ALA A 172 -16.92 3.60 3.52
CA ALA A 172 -18.01 2.78 4.08
C ALA A 172 -19.38 3.13 3.48
N LYS A 173 -19.70 4.43 3.38
CA LYS A 173 -21.06 4.89 3.02
C LYS A 173 -21.19 5.18 1.53
N ARG A 174 -20.15 5.69 0.88
CA ARG A 174 -20.17 6.11 -0.53
C ARG A 174 -19.56 5.08 -1.49
N SER A 175 -19.61 3.79 -1.15
CA SER A 175 -19.05 2.69 -1.95
C SER A 175 -19.63 2.56 -3.37
N ARG A 176 -20.79 3.17 -3.68
CA ARG A 176 -21.33 3.22 -5.05
C ARG A 176 -20.60 4.23 -5.93
N GLU A 177 -20.21 5.35 -5.33
CA GLU A 177 -19.45 6.43 -5.98
C GLU A 177 -17.96 6.11 -5.99
N PHE A 178 -17.44 5.47 -4.94
CA PHE A 178 -16.02 5.14 -4.75
C PHE A 178 -15.80 3.64 -4.50
N PRO A 179 -16.10 2.75 -5.48
CA PRO A 179 -16.09 1.31 -5.26
C PRO A 179 -14.69 0.67 -5.27
N ASP A 180 -13.83 1.10 -6.19
CA ASP A 180 -12.61 0.38 -6.55
C ASP A 180 -11.38 0.99 -5.89
N PRO A 181 -10.39 0.19 -5.44
CA PRO A 181 -9.17 0.74 -4.86
C PRO A 181 -8.14 1.21 -5.91
N GLY A 182 -8.52 1.34 -7.18
CA GLY A 182 -7.70 1.92 -8.23
C GLY A 182 -6.33 1.27 -8.36
N LEU A 183 -5.27 2.07 -8.14
CA LEU A 183 -3.86 1.69 -8.23
C LEU A 183 -3.49 0.40 -7.49
N THR A 184 -4.20 0.08 -6.40
CA THR A 184 -3.91 -1.13 -5.61
C THR A 184 -4.25 -2.41 -6.37
N LEU A 185 -5.26 -2.41 -7.26
CA LEU A 185 -5.62 -3.59 -8.06
C LEU A 185 -4.46 -4.01 -8.99
N ASP A 186 -3.84 -3.03 -9.63
CA ASP A 186 -2.81 -3.26 -10.64
C ASP A 186 -1.50 -3.82 -10.06
N ILE A 187 -1.26 -3.62 -8.76
CA ILE A 187 -0.13 -4.23 -8.04
C ILE A 187 -0.26 -5.75 -8.08
N TYR A 188 -1.46 -6.29 -7.85
CA TYR A 188 -1.67 -7.74 -7.72
C TYR A 188 -2.03 -8.43 -9.05
N LYS A 189 -2.47 -7.67 -10.06
CA LYS A 189 -2.94 -8.17 -11.35
C LYS A 189 -1.93 -9.01 -12.14
N GLY A 190 -0.62 -8.78 -11.95
CA GLY A 190 0.42 -9.61 -12.58
C GLY A 190 0.54 -11.03 -12.03
N ILE A 191 0.03 -11.26 -10.82
CA ILE A 191 0.21 -12.49 -10.06
C ILE A 191 -1.12 -13.24 -9.96
N ILE A 192 -2.15 -12.56 -9.47
CA ILE A 192 -3.48 -13.09 -9.12
C ILE A 192 -4.59 -12.27 -9.81
N PRO A 193 -4.65 -12.23 -11.16
CA PRO A 193 -5.62 -11.39 -11.89
C PRO A 193 -7.10 -11.70 -11.59
N ASN A 194 -7.41 -12.92 -11.17
CA ASN A 194 -8.75 -13.39 -10.79
C ASN A 194 -8.92 -13.46 -9.26
N GLY A 195 -7.90 -13.11 -8.47
CA GLY A 195 -8.01 -13.05 -7.01
C GLY A 195 -8.67 -11.75 -6.54
N GLN A 196 -9.39 -11.79 -5.43
CA GLN A 196 -10.18 -10.67 -4.90
C GLN A 196 -9.38 -9.37 -4.67
N LEU A 197 -8.06 -9.45 -4.47
CA LEU A 197 -7.19 -8.27 -4.35
C LEU A 197 -7.03 -7.53 -5.67
N ALA A 198 -7.05 -8.22 -6.81
CA ALA A 198 -6.93 -7.65 -8.15
C ALA A 198 -8.28 -7.46 -8.86
N LEU A 199 -9.35 -8.10 -8.38
CA LEU A 199 -10.69 -7.96 -8.94
C LEU A 199 -11.29 -6.58 -8.60
N PRO A 200 -11.87 -5.87 -9.59
CA PRO A 200 -12.69 -4.71 -9.32
C PRO A 200 -13.96 -5.09 -8.56
N THR A 201 -14.49 -4.14 -7.81
CA THR A 201 -15.71 -4.27 -7.02
C THR A 201 -16.91 -4.49 -7.93
N GLY A 202 -17.37 -5.73 -7.99
CA GLY A 202 -18.49 -6.15 -8.82
C GLY A 202 -19.01 -7.52 -8.41
N HIS A 203 -19.72 -8.18 -9.32
CA HIS A 203 -20.29 -9.50 -9.04
C HIS A 203 -19.21 -10.56 -8.75
N ALA A 204 -18.12 -10.58 -9.52
CA ALA A 204 -17.00 -11.49 -9.31
C ALA A 204 -16.37 -11.31 -7.92
N PHE A 205 -15.97 -10.08 -7.56
CA PHE A 205 -15.42 -9.79 -6.23
C PHE A 205 -16.38 -10.21 -5.09
N LYS A 206 -17.67 -9.92 -5.22
CA LYS A 206 -18.68 -10.33 -4.22
C LYS A 206 -18.87 -11.84 -4.15
N HIS A 207 -18.77 -12.53 -5.29
CA HIS A 207 -18.82 -13.99 -5.33
C HIS A 207 -17.63 -14.61 -4.59
N HIS A 208 -16.41 -14.13 -4.85
CA HIS A 208 -15.21 -14.54 -4.12
C HIS A 208 -15.36 -14.29 -2.61
N ARG A 209 -15.77 -13.09 -2.20
CA ARG A 209 -15.99 -12.75 -0.78
C ARG A 209 -17.02 -13.64 -0.09
N ARG A 210 -18.07 -14.09 -0.81
CA ARG A 210 -19.07 -15.02 -0.27
C ARG A 210 -18.49 -16.42 -0.08
N ALA A 211 -17.77 -16.94 -1.08
CA ALA A 211 -17.18 -18.28 -1.04
C ALA A 211 -16.26 -18.48 0.16
N ILE A 212 -15.47 -17.46 0.51
CA ILE A 212 -14.54 -17.51 1.65
C ILE A 212 -15.11 -17.00 2.97
N ALA A 213 -16.33 -16.46 3.00
CA ALA A 213 -16.88 -15.72 4.14
C ALA A 213 -16.82 -16.53 5.46
N HIS A 214 -17.07 -17.84 5.36
CA HIS A 214 -17.08 -18.72 6.53
C HIS A 214 -15.73 -18.83 7.25
N SER A 215 -14.61 -18.64 6.53
CA SER A 215 -13.28 -18.63 7.14
C SER A 215 -13.06 -17.50 8.15
N MET A 216 -13.93 -16.48 8.18
CA MET A 216 -13.86 -15.38 9.15
C MET A 216 -14.92 -15.49 10.26
N SER A 217 -15.65 -16.61 10.30
CA SER A 217 -16.62 -16.90 11.36
C SER A 217 -15.92 -17.22 12.67
N SER A 218 -16.57 -16.96 13.80
CA SER A 218 -16.01 -17.31 15.13
C SER A 218 -15.75 -18.80 15.29
N SER A 219 -16.55 -19.65 14.65
CA SER A 219 -16.40 -21.11 14.65
C SER A 219 -15.06 -21.53 14.01
N HIS A 220 -14.83 -21.13 12.75
CA HIS A 220 -13.58 -21.42 12.06
C HIS A 220 -12.37 -20.78 12.75
N LEU A 221 -12.49 -19.53 13.23
CA LEU A 221 -11.43 -18.87 13.99
C LEU A 221 -11.04 -19.63 15.25
N SER A 222 -12.02 -20.25 15.93
CA SER A 222 -11.76 -21.14 17.06
C SER A 222 -10.98 -22.38 16.65
N GLN A 223 -11.27 -22.96 15.49
CA GLN A 223 -10.60 -24.17 14.99
C GLN A 223 -9.16 -23.94 14.53
N VAL A 224 -8.87 -22.77 13.96
CA VAL A 224 -7.51 -22.43 13.53
C VAL A 224 -6.64 -21.87 14.65
N THR A 225 -7.22 -21.53 15.81
CA THR A 225 -6.48 -20.98 16.96
C THR A 225 -5.29 -21.86 17.38
N PRO A 226 -5.43 -23.20 17.53
CA PRO A 226 -4.30 -24.07 17.85
C PRO A 226 -3.14 -23.98 16.85
N LYS A 227 -3.42 -23.74 15.57
CA LYS A 227 -2.39 -23.59 14.51
C LYS A 227 -1.54 -22.34 14.72
N ILE A 228 -2.19 -21.26 15.14
CA ILE A 228 -1.52 -20.02 15.53
C ILE A 228 -0.68 -20.27 16.79
N THR A 229 -1.26 -20.80 17.86
CA THR A 229 -0.54 -20.97 19.13
C THR A 229 0.65 -21.91 19.01
N ASN A 230 0.56 -22.98 18.21
CA ASN A 230 1.69 -23.88 17.94
C ASN A 230 2.85 -23.13 17.26
N SER A 231 2.55 -22.31 16.26
CA SER A 231 3.55 -21.50 15.57
C SER A 231 4.20 -20.44 16.48
N VAL A 232 3.44 -19.92 17.45
CA VAL A 232 3.97 -19.00 18.49
C VAL A 232 4.87 -19.75 19.47
N ILE A 233 4.52 -20.98 19.87
CA ILE A 233 5.34 -21.82 20.75
C ILE A 233 6.70 -22.08 20.09
N GLU A 234 6.74 -22.47 18.81
CA GLU A 234 8.00 -22.69 18.10
C GLU A 234 8.87 -21.42 18.06
N LEU A 235 8.25 -20.24 17.88
CA LEU A 235 8.95 -18.97 17.93
C LEU A 235 9.51 -18.67 19.33
N ILE A 236 8.74 -18.92 20.40
CA ILE A 236 9.18 -18.76 21.79
C ILE A 236 10.36 -19.69 22.07
N GLN A 237 10.30 -20.96 21.65
CA GLN A 237 11.39 -21.92 21.80
C GLN A 237 12.66 -21.44 21.09
N LEU A 238 12.51 -20.98 19.83
CA LEU A 238 13.61 -20.40 19.07
C LEU A 238 14.24 -19.20 19.79
N TRP A 239 13.43 -18.28 20.29
CA TRP A 239 13.93 -17.08 20.98
C TRP A 239 14.50 -17.36 22.37
N LYS A 240 13.96 -18.33 23.12
CA LYS A 240 14.58 -18.83 24.35
C LYS A 240 15.97 -19.42 24.07
N LYS A 241 16.11 -20.19 22.98
CA LYS A 241 17.42 -20.75 22.60
C LYS A 241 18.40 -19.68 22.14
N ARG A 242 17.96 -18.70 21.33
CA ARG A 242 18.80 -17.57 20.92
C ARG A 242 19.21 -16.69 22.11
N SER A 243 18.31 -16.49 23.08
CA SER A 243 18.60 -15.78 24.33
C SER A 243 19.71 -16.48 25.12
N GLN A 244 19.67 -17.82 25.24
CA GLN A 244 20.76 -18.58 25.83
C GLN A 244 22.10 -18.38 25.10
N ILE A 245 22.09 -18.42 23.76
CA ILE A 245 23.31 -18.22 22.95
C ILE A 245 23.86 -16.79 23.11
N LEU A 246 22.99 -15.78 23.23
CA LEU A 246 23.43 -14.41 23.51
C LEU A 246 24.15 -14.33 24.87
N ASP A 247 23.59 -14.96 25.91
CA ASP A 247 24.20 -15.00 27.25
C ASP A 247 25.58 -15.69 27.22
N GLU A 248 25.74 -16.74 26.43
CA GLU A 248 27.00 -17.50 26.30
C GLU A 248 28.06 -16.79 25.44
N SER A 249 27.65 -16.07 24.39
CA SER A 249 28.55 -15.39 23.45
C SER A 249 28.97 -13.99 23.89
N GLY A 250 28.24 -13.38 24.82
CA GLY A 250 28.42 -11.97 25.22
C GLY A 250 27.83 -10.96 24.23
N GLU A 251 27.11 -11.42 23.21
CA GLU A 251 26.33 -10.54 22.33
C GLU A 251 25.12 -9.94 23.06
N THR A 252 24.72 -8.72 22.69
CA THR A 252 23.67 -7.99 23.40
C THR A 252 22.28 -8.18 22.79
N TYR A 253 22.16 -8.40 21.48
CA TYR A 253 20.87 -8.48 20.77
C TYR A 253 20.99 -9.27 19.46
N PHE A 254 19.86 -9.65 18.85
CA PHE A 254 19.85 -10.25 17.51
C PHE A 254 18.74 -9.68 16.61
N LYS A 255 18.86 -9.89 15.28
CA LYS A 255 17.85 -9.50 14.29
C LYS A 255 16.67 -10.49 14.28
N ALA A 256 15.46 -10.00 14.57
CA ALA A 256 14.24 -10.81 14.70
C ALA A 256 13.31 -10.79 13.49
N ALA A 257 13.45 -9.83 12.56
CA ALA A 257 12.54 -9.69 11.41
C ALA A 257 12.39 -10.99 10.59
N GLN A 258 13.48 -11.73 10.42
CA GLN A 258 13.45 -12.99 9.68
C GLN A 258 12.70 -14.09 10.44
N ASP A 259 12.88 -14.20 11.75
CA ASP A 259 12.20 -15.22 12.55
C ASP A 259 10.69 -14.97 12.56
N LEU A 260 10.27 -13.71 12.72
CA LEU A 260 8.87 -13.29 12.63
C LEU A 260 8.26 -13.59 11.25
N ARG A 261 9.01 -13.32 10.18
CA ARG A 261 8.58 -13.65 8.82
C ARG A 261 8.44 -15.15 8.62
N LEU A 262 9.31 -15.98 9.18
CA LEU A 262 9.20 -17.42 9.02
C LEU A 262 8.04 -17.99 9.88
N SER A 263 7.87 -17.51 11.10
CA SER A 263 6.78 -17.93 12.00
C SER A 263 5.42 -17.66 11.38
N THR A 264 5.17 -16.42 10.94
CA THR A 264 3.92 -16.05 10.25
C THR A 264 3.73 -16.79 8.93
N MET A 265 4.81 -17.24 8.27
CA MET A 265 4.71 -18.04 7.05
C MET A 265 4.17 -19.43 7.35
N ASP A 266 4.65 -20.07 8.41
CA ASP A 266 4.14 -21.36 8.87
C ASP A 266 2.70 -21.22 9.36
N THR A 267 2.40 -20.21 10.19
CA THR A 267 1.04 -19.92 10.68
C THR A 267 0.03 -19.82 9.53
N ILE A 268 0.29 -18.94 8.55
CA ILE A 268 -0.67 -18.75 7.45
C ILE A 268 -0.72 -19.98 6.52
N SER A 269 0.38 -20.70 6.35
CA SER A 269 0.38 -21.93 5.55
C SER A 269 -0.46 -23.03 6.20
N ASP A 270 -0.40 -23.15 7.53
CA ASP A 270 -1.20 -24.13 8.28
C ASP A 270 -2.70 -23.78 8.23
N ILE A 271 -3.04 -22.51 8.36
CA ILE A 271 -4.42 -22.02 8.17
C ILE A 271 -4.93 -22.31 6.75
N ILE A 272 -4.10 -22.12 5.73
CA ILE A 272 -4.51 -22.32 4.34
C ILE A 272 -4.63 -23.81 3.99
N PHE A 273 -3.63 -24.62 4.33
CA PHE A 273 -3.46 -25.99 3.82
C PHE A 273 -3.67 -27.10 4.84
N GLY A 274 -3.92 -26.77 6.11
CA GLY A 274 -3.97 -27.78 7.18
C GLY A 274 -2.61 -28.27 7.66
N LYS A 275 -1.52 -27.69 7.16
CA LYS A 275 -0.15 -28.07 7.52
C LYS A 275 0.83 -26.90 7.33
N PRO A 276 1.79 -26.72 8.25
CA PRO A 276 2.83 -25.72 8.09
C PRO A 276 3.81 -26.13 6.99
N PHE A 277 4.57 -25.16 6.45
CA PHE A 277 5.69 -25.45 5.55
C PHE A 277 6.91 -26.03 6.29
N GLY A 278 6.97 -25.88 7.61
CA GLY A 278 8.03 -26.40 8.46
C GLY A 278 9.31 -25.57 8.39
N VAL A 279 9.21 -24.28 8.09
CA VAL A 279 10.39 -23.40 8.02
C VAL A 279 10.91 -23.00 9.38
N MET A 280 10.06 -22.96 10.40
CA MET A 280 10.43 -22.71 11.79
C MET A 280 11.14 -23.90 12.40
N SER A 281 10.59 -25.11 12.26
CA SER A 281 11.27 -26.33 12.71
C SER A 281 12.62 -26.48 12.01
N ALA A 282 12.71 -26.22 10.69
CA ALA A 282 14.00 -26.22 9.97
C ALA A 282 14.98 -25.16 10.47
N ARG A 283 14.47 -23.98 10.87
CA ARG A 283 15.28 -22.90 11.45
C ARG A 283 15.79 -23.26 12.85
N LEU A 284 14.96 -23.90 13.67
CA LEU A 284 15.31 -24.35 15.01
C LEU A 284 16.35 -25.48 14.97
N SER A 285 16.13 -26.53 14.18
CA SER A 285 17.09 -27.62 14.01
C SER A 285 18.43 -27.14 13.47
N HIS A 286 18.42 -26.15 12.58
CA HIS A 286 19.66 -25.54 12.10
C HIS A 286 20.42 -24.79 13.21
N LEU A 287 19.72 -24.13 14.14
CA LEU A 287 20.33 -23.47 15.28
C LEU A 287 20.92 -24.48 16.28
N GLU A 288 20.23 -25.61 16.51
CA GLU A 288 20.69 -26.69 17.38
C GLU A 288 21.94 -27.39 16.84
N THR A 289 21.97 -27.66 15.53
CA THR A 289 23.09 -28.35 14.88
C THR A 289 24.36 -27.50 14.78
N THR A 290 24.24 -26.18 14.78
CA THR A 290 25.39 -25.27 14.62
C THR A 290 26.00 -24.83 15.95
N ASN A 291 25.40 -25.17 17.10
CA ASN A 291 25.80 -24.64 18.43
C ASN A 291 26.03 -23.11 18.41
N GLY A 292 25.32 -22.36 17.54
CA GLY A 292 25.52 -20.93 17.35
C GLY A 292 26.79 -20.51 16.59
N THR A 293 27.66 -21.43 16.16
CA THR A 293 28.87 -21.11 15.38
C THR A 293 28.56 -20.95 13.89
N LEU A 294 28.78 -19.74 13.38
CA LEU A 294 28.57 -19.36 11.97
C LEU A 294 29.64 -19.99 11.07
N SER A 295 29.42 -21.21 10.58
CA SER A 295 29.99 -21.58 9.28
C SER A 295 29.22 -20.84 8.20
N ALA A 296 29.88 -19.96 7.44
CA ALA A 296 29.25 -19.06 6.46
C ALA A 296 28.44 -19.81 5.37
N ASP A 297 28.66 -21.11 5.20
CA ASP A 297 28.03 -21.96 4.19
C ASP A 297 26.77 -22.70 4.65
N SER A 298 26.48 -22.77 5.95
CA SER A 298 25.29 -23.47 6.45
C SER A 298 24.11 -22.50 6.58
N ARG A 299 23.39 -22.25 5.48
CA ARG A 299 22.05 -21.62 5.56
C ARG A 299 20.99 -22.70 5.77
N PRO A 300 19.90 -22.43 6.51
CA PRO A 300 18.79 -23.37 6.62
C PRO A 300 18.23 -23.66 5.21
N GLN A 301 18.09 -24.94 4.88
CA GLN A 301 17.49 -25.35 3.60
C GLN A 301 15.97 -25.25 3.71
N PHE A 302 15.41 -24.17 3.16
CA PHE A 302 13.97 -24.01 3.10
C PHE A 302 13.34 -24.83 1.97
N PRO A 303 12.09 -25.29 2.15
CA PRO A 303 11.34 -25.94 1.08
C PRO A 303 11.31 -25.10 -0.20
N THR A 304 11.33 -25.78 -1.35
CA THR A 304 11.32 -25.12 -2.67
C THR A 304 10.13 -24.16 -2.84
N LEU A 305 8.97 -24.49 -2.27
CA LEU A 305 7.80 -23.64 -2.29
C LEU A 305 8.01 -22.33 -1.52
N ALA A 306 8.55 -22.39 -0.30
CA ALA A 306 8.85 -21.22 0.52
C ALA A 306 9.81 -20.24 -0.20
N ARG A 307 10.81 -20.78 -0.90
CA ARG A 307 11.73 -19.97 -1.73
C ARG A 307 11.01 -19.29 -2.88
N ALA A 308 10.18 -20.03 -3.62
CA ALA A 308 9.40 -19.47 -4.73
C ALA A 308 8.42 -18.38 -4.26
N LEU A 309 7.77 -18.58 -3.12
CA LEU A 309 6.87 -17.61 -2.50
C LEU A 309 7.59 -16.31 -2.08
N ASN A 310 8.83 -16.40 -1.58
CA ASN A 310 9.63 -15.20 -1.28
C ASN A 310 9.94 -14.38 -2.54
N VAL A 311 10.20 -15.02 -3.68
CA VAL A 311 10.34 -14.32 -4.97
C VAL A 311 9.04 -13.59 -5.30
N ILE A 312 7.86 -14.22 -5.09
CA ILE A 312 6.57 -13.57 -5.31
C ILE A 312 6.43 -12.28 -4.48
N VAL A 313 6.68 -12.34 -3.17
CA VAL A 313 6.59 -11.16 -2.29
C VAL A 313 7.54 -10.05 -2.75
N ARG A 314 8.77 -10.41 -3.11
CA ARG A 314 9.77 -9.45 -3.60
C ARG A 314 9.27 -8.73 -4.84
N GLU A 315 8.74 -9.45 -5.84
CA GLU A 315 8.26 -8.80 -7.06
C GLU A 315 7.00 -7.95 -6.83
N VAL A 316 6.08 -8.33 -5.93
CA VAL A 316 4.97 -7.47 -5.51
C VAL A 316 5.48 -6.17 -4.89
N ALA A 317 6.44 -6.27 -3.97
CA ALA A 317 7.06 -5.11 -3.32
C ALA A 317 7.74 -4.18 -4.32
N MET A 318 8.47 -4.73 -5.29
CA MET A 318 9.10 -3.94 -6.36
C MET A 318 8.04 -3.29 -7.27
N CYS A 319 6.92 -3.97 -7.55
CA CYS A 319 5.81 -3.38 -8.28
C CYS A 319 5.17 -2.20 -7.53
N TYR A 320 5.04 -2.30 -6.19
CA TYR A 320 4.46 -1.25 -5.36
C TYR A 320 5.19 0.09 -5.53
N VAL A 321 6.52 0.07 -5.59
CA VAL A 321 7.35 1.28 -5.78
C VAL A 321 7.58 1.66 -7.25
N ALA A 322 7.22 0.80 -8.20
CA ALA A 322 7.41 1.06 -9.62
C ALA A 322 6.54 2.22 -10.14
N PRO A 323 7.04 3.13 -11.00
CA PRO A 323 6.25 4.24 -11.55
C PRO A 323 5.03 3.79 -12.39
N SER A 324 5.14 2.65 -13.09
CA SER A 324 4.04 2.07 -13.87
C SER A 324 3.92 0.58 -13.57
N LYS A 325 2.76 0.18 -13.02
CA LYS A 325 2.48 -1.21 -12.62
C LYS A 325 2.37 -2.12 -13.85
N SER A 326 1.69 -1.65 -14.89
CA SER A 326 1.50 -2.38 -16.14
C SER A 326 2.82 -2.66 -16.86
N LEU A 327 3.69 -1.66 -16.98
CA LEU A 327 5.01 -1.83 -17.59
C LEU A 327 5.91 -2.74 -16.76
N PHE A 328 5.86 -2.62 -15.43
CA PHE A 328 6.58 -3.52 -14.53
C PHE A 328 6.19 -4.98 -14.79
N TRP A 329 4.90 -5.31 -14.77
CA TRP A 329 4.45 -6.69 -14.99
C TRP A 329 4.71 -7.19 -16.42
N PHE A 330 4.66 -6.30 -17.41
CA PHE A 330 5.06 -6.61 -18.78
C PHE A 330 6.55 -7.01 -18.84
N TYR A 331 7.44 -6.23 -18.22
CA TYR A 331 8.87 -6.54 -18.14
C TYR A 331 9.14 -7.87 -17.42
N GLN A 332 8.51 -8.08 -16.26
CA GLN A 332 8.66 -9.31 -15.49
C GLN A 332 8.26 -10.55 -16.29
N ARG A 333 7.22 -10.45 -17.12
CA ARG A 333 6.73 -11.55 -17.97
C ARG A 333 7.70 -11.91 -19.09
N LEU A 334 8.44 -10.95 -19.63
CA LEU A 334 9.32 -11.16 -20.78
C LEU A 334 10.75 -11.53 -20.37
N PHE A 335 11.27 -10.91 -19.31
CA PHE A 335 12.71 -10.92 -19.04
C PHE A 335 13.10 -11.54 -17.70
N ASN A 336 12.19 -11.71 -16.73
CA ASN A 336 12.54 -12.28 -15.43
C ASN A 336 12.23 -13.78 -15.34
N TRP A 337 13.23 -14.59 -15.65
CA TRP A 337 13.10 -16.06 -15.64
C TRP A 337 12.96 -16.66 -14.24
N GLU A 338 13.54 -16.02 -13.21
CA GLU A 338 13.39 -16.42 -11.81
C GLU A 338 11.93 -16.28 -11.38
N TRP A 339 11.33 -15.13 -11.69
CA TRP A 339 9.91 -14.86 -11.46
C TRP A 339 9.00 -15.87 -12.17
N LEU A 340 9.25 -16.16 -13.46
CA LEU A 340 8.44 -17.12 -14.21
C LEU A 340 8.52 -18.54 -13.61
N ARG A 341 9.71 -18.99 -13.20
CA ARG A 341 9.89 -20.29 -12.52
C ARG A 341 9.22 -20.31 -11.16
N ALA A 342 9.35 -19.25 -10.37
CA ALA A 342 8.71 -19.14 -9.06
C ALA A 342 7.18 -19.18 -9.20
N LYS A 343 6.60 -18.38 -10.11
CA LYS A 343 5.18 -18.38 -10.41
C LYS A 343 4.70 -19.77 -10.83
N SER A 344 5.39 -20.41 -11.77
CA SER A 344 5.05 -21.77 -12.23
C SER A 344 5.07 -22.79 -11.08
N THR A 345 6.10 -22.74 -10.23
CA THR A 345 6.27 -23.64 -9.07
C THR A 345 5.11 -23.48 -8.08
N VAL A 346 4.78 -22.25 -7.71
CA VAL A 346 3.69 -21.95 -6.76
C VAL A 346 2.35 -22.39 -7.31
N PHE A 347 1.99 -21.98 -8.53
CA PHE A 347 0.69 -22.34 -9.11
C PHE A 347 0.57 -23.85 -9.36
N SER A 348 1.66 -24.54 -9.73
CA SER A 348 1.66 -25.99 -9.87
C SER A 348 1.46 -26.70 -8.54
N TYR A 349 2.06 -26.19 -7.46
CA TYR A 349 1.83 -26.72 -6.11
C TYR A 349 0.39 -26.50 -5.66
N LEU A 350 -0.15 -25.28 -5.79
CA LEU A 350 -1.52 -24.96 -5.39
C LEU A 350 -2.55 -25.82 -6.12
N LYS A 351 -2.40 -26.01 -7.43
CA LYS A 351 -3.28 -26.89 -8.22
C LYS A 351 -3.23 -28.34 -7.73
N LYS A 352 -2.05 -28.84 -7.36
CA LYS A 352 -1.90 -30.19 -6.81
C LYS A 352 -2.57 -30.33 -5.45
N GLU A 353 -2.45 -29.35 -4.57
CA GLU A 353 -3.10 -29.40 -3.26
C GLU A 353 -4.64 -29.31 -3.38
N VAL A 354 -5.16 -28.47 -4.29
CA VAL A 354 -6.60 -28.44 -4.58
C VAL A 354 -7.12 -29.79 -5.08
N GLU A 355 -6.37 -30.46 -5.95
CA GLU A 355 -6.79 -31.76 -6.47
C GLU A 355 -6.72 -32.86 -5.39
N LYS A 356 -5.70 -32.85 -4.54
CA LYS A 356 -5.61 -33.77 -3.41
C LYS A 356 -6.80 -33.60 -2.45
N GLU A 357 -7.16 -32.37 -2.15
CA GLU A 357 -8.29 -32.08 -1.26
C GLU A 357 -9.61 -32.56 -1.84
N ARG A 358 -9.82 -32.40 -3.14
CA ARG A 358 -11.00 -32.93 -3.85
C ARG A 358 -11.10 -34.45 -3.74
N ILE A 359 -9.97 -35.15 -3.91
CA ILE A 359 -9.91 -36.60 -3.79
C ILE A 359 -10.25 -37.02 -2.35
N ALA A 360 -9.62 -36.39 -1.35
CA ALA A 360 -9.87 -36.68 0.05
C ALA A 360 -11.34 -36.49 0.45
N LEU A 361 -11.96 -35.38 0.03
CA LEU A 361 -13.38 -35.12 0.29
C LEU A 361 -14.31 -36.10 -0.45
N ALA A 362 -13.95 -36.55 -1.65
CA ALA A 362 -14.72 -37.56 -2.37
C ALA A 362 -14.64 -38.94 -1.70
N GLU A 363 -13.47 -39.31 -1.18
CA GLU A 363 -13.28 -40.53 -0.39
C GLU A 363 -14.12 -40.49 0.89
N GLU A 364 -14.06 -39.39 1.66
CA GLU A 364 -14.84 -39.20 2.89
C GLU A 364 -16.35 -39.36 2.66
N GLN A 365 -16.87 -38.80 1.56
CA GLN A 365 -18.27 -38.94 1.16
C GLN A 365 -18.64 -40.38 0.78
N SER A 366 -17.74 -41.12 0.15
CA SER A 366 -17.97 -42.51 -0.27
C SER A 366 -18.10 -43.49 0.92
N PHE A 367 -17.45 -43.19 2.04
CA PHE A 367 -17.49 -44.02 3.26
C PHE A 367 -18.67 -43.70 4.20
N GLY A 368 -19.61 -42.85 3.78
CA GLY A 368 -20.79 -42.51 4.60
C GLY A 368 -20.47 -41.60 5.79
N GLY A 369 -19.41 -40.79 5.69
CA GLY A 369 -19.01 -39.83 6.73
C GLY A 369 -20.16 -38.93 7.16
N VAL A 370 -20.53 -39.04 8.45
CA VAL A 370 -21.62 -38.32 9.12
C VAL A 370 -21.36 -36.80 9.18
N ASP A 371 -20.10 -36.36 9.02
CA ASP A 371 -19.65 -34.96 9.13
C ASP A 371 -19.59 -34.17 7.82
N SER A 372 -19.93 -34.78 6.67
CA SER A 372 -19.87 -34.13 5.35
C SER A 372 -20.79 -32.91 5.18
N LYS A 373 -21.69 -32.66 6.15
CA LYS A 373 -22.67 -31.57 6.12
C LYS A 373 -22.37 -30.41 7.06
N ASP A 374 -21.41 -30.53 7.98
CA ASP A 374 -21.10 -29.43 8.87
C ASP A 374 -20.05 -28.49 8.24
N PRO A 375 -20.44 -27.30 7.73
CA PRO A 375 -19.46 -26.31 7.28
C PRO A 375 -18.55 -25.86 8.42
N ASP A 376 -19.01 -26.01 9.67
CA ASP A 376 -18.25 -25.61 10.85
C ASP A 376 -17.14 -26.60 11.19
N ASN A 377 -17.06 -27.83 10.66
CA ASN A 377 -15.97 -28.78 10.93
C ASN A 377 -14.92 -28.77 9.80
N VAL A 378 -14.22 -27.65 9.64
CA VAL A 378 -13.23 -27.47 8.57
C VAL A 378 -12.03 -26.68 9.09
N ASP A 379 -10.90 -27.35 9.19
CA ASP A 379 -9.70 -26.81 9.81
C ASP A 379 -8.85 -25.94 8.86
N SER A 380 -9.10 -25.98 7.55
CA SER A 380 -8.30 -25.25 6.54
C SER A 380 -9.14 -24.44 5.54
N VAL A 381 -8.58 -23.34 5.04
CA VAL A 381 -9.22 -22.51 4.00
C VAL A 381 -9.35 -23.27 2.68
N LEU A 382 -8.40 -24.15 2.37
CA LEU A 382 -8.45 -25.00 1.19
C LEU A 382 -9.68 -25.92 1.23
N SER A 383 -9.86 -26.65 2.34
CA SER A 383 -11.01 -27.52 2.55
C SER A 383 -12.32 -26.75 2.48
N LEU A 384 -12.38 -25.52 3.02
CA LEU A 384 -13.55 -24.64 2.94
C LEU A 384 -13.93 -24.30 1.49
N LEU A 385 -12.95 -23.92 0.68
CA LEU A 385 -13.17 -23.55 -0.73
C LEU A 385 -13.61 -24.74 -1.58
N VAL A 386 -13.07 -25.94 -1.32
CA VAL A 386 -13.48 -27.15 -2.06
C VAL A 386 -14.89 -27.61 -1.62
N LYS A 387 -15.23 -27.50 -0.33
CA LYS A 387 -16.59 -27.74 0.16
C LYS A 387 -17.58 -26.73 -0.44
N ASP A 388 -17.26 -25.43 -0.50
CA ASP A 388 -18.11 -24.43 -1.14
C ASP A 388 -18.28 -24.66 -2.65
N GLU A 389 -17.26 -25.16 -3.34
CA GLU A 389 -17.36 -25.59 -4.74
C GLU A 389 -18.46 -26.67 -4.91
N GLN A 390 -18.47 -27.70 -4.06
CA GLN A 390 -19.48 -28.76 -4.11
C GLN A 390 -20.87 -28.25 -3.73
N GLN A 391 -20.99 -27.46 -2.66
CA GLN A 391 -22.26 -26.89 -2.23
C GLN A 391 -22.86 -25.94 -3.28
N SER A 392 -22.04 -25.12 -3.92
CA SER A 392 -22.48 -24.24 -5.00
C SER A 392 -23.04 -25.03 -6.18
N LYS A 393 -22.41 -26.16 -6.56
CA LYS A 393 -22.94 -27.07 -7.59
C LYS A 393 -24.31 -27.64 -7.19
N LEU A 394 -24.48 -28.04 -5.93
CA LEU A 394 -25.77 -28.54 -5.42
C LEU A 394 -26.87 -27.46 -5.41
N ARG A 395 -26.51 -26.20 -5.13
CA ARG A 395 -27.42 -25.04 -5.20
C ARG A 395 -27.75 -24.58 -6.63
N GLY A 396 -27.12 -25.16 -7.66
CA GLY A 396 -27.24 -24.68 -9.04
C GLY A 396 -26.53 -23.34 -9.28
N GLU A 397 -25.63 -22.93 -8.39
CA GLU A 397 -24.82 -21.73 -8.51
C GLU A 397 -23.50 -22.05 -9.24
N LYS A 398 -22.92 -21.06 -9.92
CA LYS A 398 -21.59 -21.21 -10.52
C LYS A 398 -20.54 -21.22 -9.41
N PRO A 399 -19.78 -22.31 -9.19
CA PRO A 399 -18.69 -22.33 -8.23
C PRO A 399 -17.48 -21.55 -8.76
N LEU A 400 -16.56 -21.23 -7.85
CA LEU A 400 -15.21 -20.80 -8.24
C LEU A 400 -14.52 -21.91 -9.04
N SER A 401 -13.91 -21.53 -10.15
CA SER A 401 -13.06 -22.42 -10.93
C SER A 401 -11.79 -22.79 -10.16
N THR A 402 -11.13 -23.88 -10.54
CA THR A 402 -9.84 -24.28 -9.96
C THR A 402 -8.81 -23.13 -10.01
N ASP A 403 -8.78 -22.37 -11.10
CA ASP A 403 -7.87 -21.22 -11.20
C ASP A 403 -8.21 -20.13 -10.18
N GLU A 404 -9.49 -19.77 -10.04
CA GLU A 404 -9.97 -18.82 -9.04
C GLU A 404 -9.67 -19.29 -7.60
N ILE A 405 -9.91 -20.57 -7.28
CA ILE A 405 -9.57 -21.17 -5.97
C ILE A 405 -8.07 -21.02 -5.70
N THR A 406 -7.20 -21.42 -6.64
CA THR A 406 -5.74 -21.31 -6.43
C THR A 406 -5.28 -19.88 -6.25
N GLN A 407 -5.91 -18.92 -6.94
CA GLN A 407 -5.59 -17.51 -6.77
C GLN A 407 -6.08 -16.96 -5.43
N GLU A 408 -7.23 -17.41 -4.91
CA GLU A 408 -7.69 -17.06 -3.57
C GLU A 408 -6.77 -17.62 -2.48
N LEU A 409 -6.29 -18.86 -2.59
CA LEU A 409 -5.29 -19.40 -1.65
C LEU A 409 -4.02 -18.53 -1.64
N LEU A 410 -3.57 -18.07 -2.81
CA LEU A 410 -2.43 -17.17 -2.92
C LEU A 410 -2.75 -15.76 -2.38
N VAL A 411 -3.99 -15.29 -2.45
CA VAL A 411 -4.44 -14.04 -1.80
C VAL A 411 -4.23 -14.13 -0.29
N TYR A 412 -4.69 -15.20 0.37
CA TYR A 412 -4.52 -15.38 1.81
C TYR A 412 -3.05 -15.31 2.20
N TRP A 413 -2.21 -16.02 1.43
CA TRP A 413 -0.79 -16.06 1.71
C TRP A 413 -0.12 -14.68 1.52
N VAL A 414 -0.32 -14.02 0.38
CA VAL A 414 0.30 -12.72 0.08
C VAL A 414 -0.19 -11.62 1.04
N ALA A 415 -1.47 -11.63 1.41
CA ALA A 415 -2.06 -10.61 2.26
C ALA A 415 -1.76 -10.82 3.76
N GLY A 416 -1.84 -12.07 4.24
CA GLY A 416 -1.73 -12.39 5.66
C GLY A 416 -0.29 -12.48 6.17
N HIS A 417 0.63 -13.01 5.34
CA HIS A 417 2.01 -13.26 5.75
C HIS A 417 2.80 -11.98 6.06
N GLY A 418 3.01 -11.14 5.05
CA GLY A 418 3.94 -10.01 5.15
C GLY A 418 3.44 -8.91 6.08
N THR A 419 2.13 -8.69 6.13
CA THR A 419 1.51 -7.65 6.97
C THR A 419 1.57 -8.04 8.45
N MET A 420 1.31 -9.31 8.79
CA MET A 420 1.42 -9.78 10.17
C MET A 420 2.88 -9.77 10.64
N ALA A 421 3.82 -10.27 9.82
CA ALA A 421 5.24 -10.23 10.16
C ALA A 421 5.74 -8.81 10.44
N CYS A 422 5.26 -7.85 9.65
CA CYS A 422 5.56 -6.43 9.84
C CYS A 422 4.94 -5.87 11.14
N THR A 423 3.69 -6.25 11.43
CA THR A 423 2.99 -5.83 12.65
C THR A 423 3.71 -6.33 13.89
N LEU A 424 4.12 -7.60 13.91
CA LEU A 424 4.88 -8.20 15.01
C LEU A 424 6.27 -7.58 15.15
N ALA A 425 6.92 -7.19 14.05
CA ALA A 425 8.22 -6.53 14.10
C ALA A 425 8.11 -5.15 14.77
N TRP A 426 7.05 -4.39 14.48
CA TRP A 426 6.74 -3.17 15.23
C TRP A 426 6.41 -3.48 16.68
N ALA A 427 5.60 -4.51 16.94
CA ALA A 427 5.19 -4.87 18.29
C ALA A 427 6.38 -5.11 19.22
N VAL A 428 7.30 -6.01 18.86
CA VAL A 428 8.44 -6.33 19.73
C VAL A 428 9.39 -5.15 19.91
N LYS A 429 9.49 -4.26 18.93
CA LYS A 429 10.30 -3.04 19.00
C LYS A 429 9.67 -2.01 19.93
N LEU A 430 8.35 -1.82 19.83
CA LEU A 430 7.58 -0.93 20.70
C LEU A 430 7.60 -1.45 22.14
N LEU A 431 7.40 -2.75 22.36
CA LEU A 431 7.50 -3.35 23.69
C LEU A 431 8.91 -3.19 24.27
N SER A 432 9.97 -3.44 23.50
CA SER A 432 11.36 -3.25 23.93
C SER A 432 11.68 -1.82 24.38
N ASN A 433 10.98 -0.82 23.83
CA ASN A 433 11.14 0.58 24.20
C ASN A 433 10.27 1.03 25.37
N ASN A 434 9.30 0.22 25.78
CA ASN A 434 8.29 0.55 26.79
C ASN A 434 8.16 -0.60 27.82
N PRO A 435 9.16 -0.79 28.71
CA PRO A 435 9.16 -1.87 29.71
C PRO A 435 7.93 -1.85 30.63
N GLU A 436 7.46 -0.68 31.04
CA GLU A 436 6.27 -0.51 31.89
C GLU A 436 5.01 -1.09 31.25
N VAL A 437 4.86 -0.93 29.93
CA VAL A 437 3.76 -1.57 29.18
C VAL A 437 3.89 -3.10 29.25
N GLN A 438 5.11 -3.65 29.15
CA GLN A 438 5.32 -5.10 29.24
C GLN A 438 4.97 -5.67 30.62
N TYR A 439 5.40 -5.00 31.71
CA TYR A 439 5.07 -5.43 33.07
C TYR A 439 3.56 -5.43 33.30
N ARG A 440 2.89 -4.32 32.96
CA ARG A 440 1.43 -4.19 33.12
C ARG A 440 0.65 -5.19 32.28
N LEU A 441 1.06 -5.36 31.02
CA LEU A 441 0.44 -6.33 30.11
C LEU A 441 0.62 -7.76 30.62
N ARG A 442 1.82 -8.12 31.08
CA ARG A 442 2.05 -9.46 31.62
C ARG A 442 1.22 -9.74 32.87
N ASP A 443 1.12 -8.77 33.78
CA ASP A 443 0.31 -8.93 34.99
C ASP A 443 -1.15 -9.23 34.65
N GLU A 444 -1.75 -8.47 33.71
CA GLU A 444 -3.09 -8.76 33.18
C GLU A 444 -3.19 -10.18 32.62
N LEU A 445 -2.23 -10.58 31.77
CA LEU A 445 -2.26 -11.86 31.07
C LEU A 445 -2.11 -13.06 32.00
N VAL A 446 -1.16 -13.03 32.94
CA VAL A 446 -0.87 -14.16 33.84
C VAL A 446 -1.99 -14.36 34.87
N ASN A 447 -2.69 -13.29 35.24
CA ASN A 447 -3.83 -13.37 36.16
C ASN A 447 -5.13 -13.86 35.47
N THR A 448 -5.21 -13.74 34.13
CA THR A 448 -6.47 -13.95 33.39
C THR A 448 -6.44 -15.19 32.47
N LEU A 449 -5.29 -15.51 31.88
CA LEU A 449 -5.13 -16.60 30.93
C LEU A 449 -4.43 -17.81 31.56
N PRO A 450 -4.66 -19.04 31.04
CA PRO A 450 -3.98 -20.23 31.52
C PRO A 450 -2.47 -20.13 31.30
N SER A 451 -1.69 -20.72 32.22
CA SER A 451 -0.25 -20.84 32.03
C SER A 451 0.06 -21.67 30.78
N LEU A 452 1.06 -21.25 29.98
CA LEU A 452 1.47 -21.99 28.79
C LEU A 452 2.05 -23.38 29.10
N ASN A 453 2.44 -23.64 30.36
CA ASN A 453 2.83 -24.97 30.82
C ASN A 453 1.63 -25.92 31.00
N GLU A 454 0.43 -25.38 31.21
CA GLU A 454 -0.81 -26.17 31.32
C GLU A 454 -1.43 -26.39 29.95
N ARG A 455 -1.72 -25.29 29.23
CA ARG A 455 -2.24 -25.31 27.86
C ARG A 455 -2.10 -23.94 27.19
N SER A 456 -2.18 -23.90 25.87
CA SER A 456 -2.26 -22.62 25.14
C SER A 456 -3.61 -21.92 25.33
N PRO A 457 -3.64 -20.57 25.26
CA PRO A 457 -4.88 -19.80 25.20
C PRO A 457 -5.72 -20.19 23.97
N THR A 458 -7.03 -20.25 24.15
CA THR A 458 -8.01 -20.59 23.11
C THR A 458 -8.77 -19.33 22.68
N PHE A 459 -9.48 -19.44 21.56
CA PHE A 459 -10.41 -18.40 21.11
C PHE A 459 -11.46 -18.07 22.17
N SER A 460 -11.95 -19.09 22.87
CA SER A 460 -12.93 -18.94 23.94
C SER A 460 -12.36 -18.17 25.14
N ASP A 461 -11.11 -18.43 25.52
CA ASP A 461 -10.47 -17.69 26.63
C ASP A 461 -10.41 -16.19 26.32
N LEU A 462 -9.95 -15.80 25.12
CA LEU A 462 -9.90 -14.40 24.70
C LEU A 462 -11.28 -13.74 24.61
N LYS A 463 -12.33 -14.51 24.31
CA LYS A 463 -13.70 -13.99 24.19
C LYS A 463 -14.38 -13.84 25.55
N VAL A 464 -14.28 -14.87 26.41
CA VAL A 464 -14.90 -14.90 27.74
C VAL A 464 -14.24 -13.88 28.64
N CYS A 465 -12.91 -13.81 28.64
CA CYS A 465 -12.15 -12.88 29.46
C CYS A 465 -11.97 -11.49 28.81
N SER A 466 -12.76 -11.15 27.78
CA SER A 466 -12.55 -9.91 27.01
C SER A 466 -12.64 -8.63 27.84
N SER A 467 -13.44 -8.61 28.92
CA SER A 467 -13.48 -7.48 29.86
C SER A 467 -12.16 -7.30 30.61
N ASP A 468 -11.53 -8.42 30.95
CA ASP A 468 -10.34 -8.50 31.80
C ASP A 468 -9.05 -8.44 30.98
N LEU A 469 -9.16 -8.43 29.65
CA LEU A 469 -8.06 -8.31 28.68
C LEU A 469 -8.08 -6.95 27.96
N SER A 470 -8.59 -5.92 28.64
CA SER A 470 -8.71 -4.57 28.07
C SER A 470 -7.36 -3.97 27.70
N TYR A 471 -6.30 -4.24 28.48
CA TYR A 471 -4.95 -3.73 28.22
C TYR A 471 -4.25 -4.46 27.07
N LEU A 472 -4.48 -5.78 26.89
CA LEU A 472 -4.07 -6.52 25.70
C LEU A 472 -4.68 -5.92 24.42
N ASP A 473 -5.97 -5.62 24.44
CA ASP A 473 -6.69 -5.05 23.30
C ASP A 473 -6.17 -3.65 22.98
N ALA A 474 -6.02 -2.82 24.01
CA ALA A 474 -5.43 -1.50 23.92
C ALA A 474 -4.01 -1.53 23.34
N THR A 475 -3.17 -2.46 23.80
CA THR A 475 -1.79 -2.61 23.32
C THR A 475 -1.77 -3.04 21.85
N CYS A 476 -2.62 -4.00 21.46
CA CYS A 476 -2.72 -4.43 20.07
C CYS A 476 -3.17 -3.30 19.13
N PHE A 477 -4.14 -2.50 19.54
CA PHE A 477 -4.62 -1.35 18.75
C PHE A 477 -3.57 -0.24 18.67
N GLU A 478 -2.81 0.00 19.75
CA GLU A 478 -1.73 0.98 19.74
C GLU A 478 -0.56 0.54 18.85
N ILE A 479 -0.22 -0.76 18.84
CA ILE A 479 0.76 -1.34 17.90
C ILE A 479 0.33 -1.09 16.45
N LEU A 480 -0.95 -1.34 16.15
CA LEU A 480 -1.51 -1.12 14.82
C LEU A 480 -1.47 0.37 14.42
N ARG A 481 -1.85 1.26 15.34
CA ARG A 481 -1.80 2.73 15.13
C ARG A 481 -0.39 3.21 14.86
N TYR A 482 0.58 2.77 15.65
CA TYR A 482 1.96 3.23 15.56
C TYR A 482 2.65 2.67 14.31
N GLY A 483 2.56 1.34 14.11
CA GLY A 483 3.27 0.67 13.03
C GLY A 483 2.83 1.09 11.63
N LYS A 484 1.56 1.52 11.48
CA LYS A 484 0.97 1.98 10.21
C LYS A 484 1.32 1.05 9.05
N VAL A 485 1.22 -0.26 9.31
CA VAL A 485 1.74 -1.32 8.43
C VAL A 485 1.24 -1.16 7.00
N LEU A 486 -0.04 -0.85 6.84
CA LEU A 486 -0.56 -0.27 5.60
C LEU A 486 -0.82 1.21 5.90
N GLY A 487 -0.11 2.11 5.23
CA GLY A 487 -0.12 3.53 5.56
C GLY A 487 -1.24 4.34 4.88
N GLU A 488 -1.88 3.77 3.87
CA GLU A 488 -2.88 4.46 3.07
C GLU A 488 -3.93 3.49 2.52
N VAL A 489 -5.12 4.04 2.22
CA VAL A 489 -6.15 3.36 1.45
C VAL A 489 -6.55 4.23 0.28
N SER A 490 -6.83 3.64 -0.87
CA SER A 490 -7.23 4.36 -2.08
C SER A 490 -8.63 3.95 -2.52
N ARG A 491 -9.35 4.87 -3.16
CA ARG A 491 -10.55 4.59 -3.93
C ARG A 491 -10.52 5.31 -5.27
N THR A 492 -11.32 4.88 -6.23
CA THR A 492 -11.49 5.54 -7.54
C THR A 492 -12.94 5.93 -7.70
N SER A 493 -13.18 7.17 -8.10
CA SER A 493 -14.52 7.67 -8.39
C SER A 493 -15.09 6.98 -9.64
N ARG A 494 -16.33 6.50 -9.55
CA ARG A 494 -17.08 5.92 -10.68
C ARG A 494 -17.99 6.94 -11.36
N VAL A 495 -18.27 8.03 -10.67
CA VAL A 495 -19.10 9.16 -11.11
C VAL A 495 -18.44 10.45 -10.63
N ASP A 496 -18.83 11.57 -11.24
CA ASP A 496 -18.52 12.89 -10.71
C ASP A 496 -19.17 13.02 -9.33
N ALA A 497 -18.39 13.41 -8.32
CA ALA A 497 -18.79 13.37 -6.92
C ALA A 497 -18.25 14.57 -6.16
N VAL A 498 -19.05 15.15 -5.25
CA VAL A 498 -18.59 16.25 -4.38
C VAL A 498 -18.04 15.67 -3.07
N VAL A 499 -16.81 16.05 -2.71
CA VAL A 499 -16.17 15.70 -1.43
C VAL A 499 -15.62 16.98 -0.82
N MET A 500 -15.97 17.26 0.43
CA MET A 500 -15.60 18.49 1.14
C MET A 500 -15.87 19.79 0.35
N GLY A 501 -16.97 19.83 -0.42
CA GLY A 501 -17.34 20.99 -1.25
C GLY A 501 -16.63 21.09 -2.61
N HIS A 502 -15.76 20.14 -2.96
CA HIS A 502 -15.02 20.13 -4.21
C HIS A 502 -15.50 19.01 -5.15
N LEU A 503 -15.58 19.31 -6.44
CA LEU A 503 -15.94 18.34 -7.47
C LEU A 503 -14.75 17.43 -7.78
N ILE A 504 -14.90 16.14 -7.50
CA ILE A 504 -14.00 15.07 -7.92
C ILE A 504 -14.58 14.46 -9.21
N PRO A 505 -13.90 14.60 -10.36
CA PRO A 505 -14.37 13.98 -11.60
C PRO A 505 -14.36 12.47 -11.51
N LYS A 506 -15.17 11.81 -12.34
CA LYS A 506 -15.13 10.37 -12.58
C LYS A 506 -13.71 9.90 -12.96
N ASP A 507 -13.41 8.64 -12.61
CA ASP A 507 -12.16 7.93 -12.89
C ASP A 507 -10.92 8.60 -12.22
N THR A 508 -11.15 9.29 -11.10
CA THR A 508 -10.11 9.96 -10.30
C THR A 508 -9.79 9.14 -9.06
N VAL A 509 -8.50 8.95 -8.77
CA VAL A 509 -8.03 8.25 -7.58
C VAL A 509 -8.07 9.20 -6.38
N VAL A 510 -8.75 8.79 -5.32
CA VAL A 510 -8.74 9.40 -3.99
C VAL A 510 -7.86 8.54 -3.09
N MET A 511 -6.66 9.04 -2.81
CA MET A 511 -5.74 8.48 -1.83
C MET A 511 -6.04 9.04 -0.45
N MET A 512 -6.21 8.16 0.53
CA MET A 512 -6.48 8.50 1.90
C MET A 512 -5.34 7.96 2.76
N PRO A 513 -4.29 8.75 3.00
CA PRO A 513 -3.27 8.37 3.97
C PRO A 513 -3.93 8.23 5.34
N HIS A 514 -3.40 7.33 6.15
CA HIS A 514 -3.71 7.26 7.58
C HIS A 514 -3.15 8.54 8.23
N SER A 515 -3.96 9.59 8.12
CA SER A 515 -3.79 10.87 8.79
C SER A 515 -4.00 10.70 10.30
N ARG A 516 -3.51 11.67 11.07
CA ARG A 516 -3.63 11.70 12.53
C ARG A 516 -5.05 11.31 12.94
N LEU A 517 -5.17 10.38 13.88
CA LEU A 517 -6.45 10.13 14.51
C LEU A 517 -6.92 11.48 15.10
N GLY A 518 -8.04 11.99 14.59
CA GLY A 518 -8.65 13.30 14.80
C GLY A 518 -7.97 14.33 15.71
N GLY A 519 -7.66 15.51 15.14
CA GLY A 519 -7.99 16.85 15.67
C GLY A 519 -7.61 17.29 17.09
N SER A 520 -6.99 16.47 17.94
CA SER A 520 -6.69 16.80 19.33
C SER A 520 -5.18 16.78 19.61
N GLN A 521 -4.77 17.54 20.62
CA GLN A 521 -3.40 17.88 21.00
C GLN A 521 -2.53 16.70 21.48
N ASP A 522 -2.90 15.46 21.18
CA ASP A 522 -2.20 14.27 21.65
C ASP A 522 -1.01 13.92 20.75
N ASP A 523 0.15 13.68 21.37
CA ASP A 523 1.37 13.35 20.66
C ASP A 523 1.24 11.99 19.96
N ASP A 524 1.09 12.05 18.64
CA ASP A 524 1.01 10.88 17.76
C ASP A 524 2.29 10.02 17.76
N SER A 525 3.40 10.55 18.29
CA SER A 525 4.70 9.87 18.35
C SER A 525 4.91 9.03 19.61
N GLU A 526 4.05 9.17 20.63
CA GLU A 526 4.12 8.36 21.84
C GLU A 526 3.37 7.03 21.66
N PHE A 527 3.97 5.93 22.13
CA PHE A 527 3.31 4.62 22.21
C PHE A 527 2.59 4.49 23.56
N ARG A 528 1.27 4.68 23.57
CA ARG A 528 0.47 4.76 24.80
C ARG A 528 -0.81 3.92 24.69
N PRO A 529 -0.80 2.64 25.12
CA PRO A 529 -2.00 1.79 25.13
C PRO A 529 -3.19 2.42 25.87
N GLU A 530 -2.96 3.19 26.92
CA GLU A 530 -4.01 3.87 27.71
C GLU A 530 -4.91 4.78 26.88
N ARG A 531 -4.47 5.19 25.69
CA ARG A 531 -5.28 5.95 24.72
C ARG A 531 -6.58 5.23 24.32
N TRP A 532 -6.60 3.91 24.41
CA TRP A 532 -7.72 3.06 24.03
C TRP A 532 -8.56 2.61 25.22
N ILE A 533 -8.32 3.17 26.41
CA ILE A 533 -8.97 2.76 27.66
C ILE A 533 -9.83 3.91 28.17
N ASP A 534 -11.10 3.64 28.44
CA ASP A 534 -12.04 4.61 28.98
C ASP A 534 -11.81 4.87 30.48
N CYS A 535 -12.61 5.78 31.05
CA CYS A 535 -12.53 6.10 32.48
C CYS A 535 -12.91 4.93 33.40
N ASP A 536 -13.61 3.91 32.88
CA ASP A 536 -14.00 2.70 33.61
C ASP A 536 -12.95 1.58 33.48
N GLY A 537 -11.82 1.85 32.81
CA GLY A 537 -10.74 0.89 32.60
C GLY A 537 -11.02 -0.11 31.47
N LYS A 538 -12.03 0.14 30.63
CA LYS A 538 -12.42 -0.76 29.53
C LYS A 538 -11.85 -0.31 28.20
N PHE A 539 -11.54 -1.28 27.35
CA PHE A 539 -11.12 -1.00 25.99
C PHE A 539 -12.27 -0.40 25.15
N ASP A 540 -12.00 0.74 24.49
CA ASP A 540 -12.86 1.32 23.46
C ASP A 540 -12.05 1.78 22.24
N ALA A 541 -12.27 1.08 21.13
CA ALA A 541 -11.65 1.34 19.83
C ALA A 541 -12.04 2.68 19.19
N GLN A 542 -13.04 3.38 19.70
CA GLN A 542 -13.49 4.69 19.19
C GLN A 542 -12.87 5.88 19.91
N LEU A 543 -12.29 5.68 21.11
CA LEU A 543 -11.75 6.75 21.96
C LEU A 543 -10.78 7.70 21.23
N PRO A 544 -9.69 7.21 20.59
CA PRO A 544 -8.80 8.10 19.86
C PRO A 544 -9.35 8.55 18.49
N GLY A 545 -10.48 8.01 18.06
CA GLY A 545 -10.99 8.16 16.71
C GLY A 545 -10.73 6.93 15.83
N PRO A 546 -11.19 6.95 14.57
CA PRO A 546 -11.32 5.74 13.78
C PRO A 546 -9.97 5.21 13.29
N LEU A 547 -9.58 4.02 13.75
CA LEU A 547 -8.40 3.31 13.24
C LEU A 547 -8.65 2.71 11.85
N HIS A 548 -7.89 3.18 10.86
CA HIS A 548 -8.11 2.84 9.45
C HIS A 548 -7.22 1.72 8.89
N VAL A 549 -6.35 1.10 9.71
CA VAL A 549 -5.33 0.12 9.27
C VAL A 549 -5.88 -1.08 8.50
N PHE A 550 -7.15 -1.42 8.72
CA PHE A 550 -7.86 -2.50 8.01
C PHE A 550 -8.75 -2.01 6.86
N GLY A 551 -8.75 -0.72 6.55
CA GLY A 551 -9.70 -0.08 5.64
C GLY A 551 -11.16 -0.18 6.10
N HIS A 552 -12.07 0.29 5.25
CA HIS A 552 -13.51 0.29 5.55
C HIS A 552 -14.37 -0.11 4.33
N GLY A 553 -15.62 -0.47 4.62
CA GLY A 553 -16.64 -0.83 3.63
C GLY A 553 -16.38 -2.17 2.95
N GLN A 554 -16.90 -2.33 1.73
CA GLN A 554 -16.81 -3.59 0.96
C GLN A 554 -15.37 -4.02 0.65
N ARG A 555 -14.42 -3.07 0.64
CA ARG A 555 -12.99 -3.30 0.41
C ARG A 555 -12.15 -3.27 1.69
N GLY A 556 -12.79 -3.30 2.85
CA GLY A 556 -12.10 -3.57 4.12
C GLY A 556 -11.35 -4.91 4.07
N CYS A 557 -10.32 -5.00 4.90
CA CYS A 557 -9.50 -6.20 5.07
C CYS A 557 -10.42 -7.37 5.37
N PHE A 558 -10.38 -8.38 4.50
CA PHE A 558 -11.16 -9.60 4.68
C PHE A 558 -10.71 -10.33 5.96
N GLY A 559 -9.40 -10.45 6.12
CA GLY A 559 -8.74 -11.14 7.23
C GLY A 559 -8.72 -10.37 8.55
N LYS A 560 -9.50 -9.30 8.75
CA LYS A 560 -9.40 -8.46 9.97
C LYS A 560 -9.56 -9.27 11.25
N ASN A 561 -10.57 -10.13 11.31
CA ASN A 561 -10.85 -10.91 12.53
C ASN A 561 -9.72 -11.91 12.82
N LEU A 562 -9.22 -12.59 11.78
CA LEU A 562 -8.07 -13.49 11.89
C LEU A 562 -6.80 -12.73 12.32
N ALA A 563 -6.51 -11.59 11.70
CA ALA A 563 -5.33 -10.80 12.00
C ALA A 563 -5.34 -10.25 13.43
N VAL A 564 -6.49 -9.78 13.93
CA VAL A 564 -6.61 -9.32 15.32
C VAL A 564 -6.45 -10.50 16.30
N LEU A 565 -7.05 -11.65 16.00
CA LEU A 565 -6.88 -12.86 16.80
C LEU A 565 -5.41 -13.30 16.85
N GLU A 566 -4.78 -13.40 15.69
CA GLU A 566 -3.38 -13.78 15.55
C GLU A 566 -2.48 -12.81 16.32
N LEU A 567 -2.65 -11.50 16.12
CA LEU A 567 -1.89 -10.48 16.86
C LEU A 567 -2.07 -10.66 18.38
N LYS A 568 -3.30 -10.78 18.89
CA LYS A 568 -3.55 -10.98 20.31
C LYS A 568 -2.84 -12.22 20.86
N LEU A 569 -2.91 -13.36 20.16
CA LEU A 569 -2.25 -14.60 20.58
C LEU A 569 -0.72 -14.47 20.60
N TYR A 570 -0.13 -13.89 19.55
CA TYR A 570 1.30 -13.62 19.52
C TYR A 570 1.72 -12.71 20.68
N ILE A 571 1.05 -11.58 20.88
CA ILE A 571 1.40 -10.62 21.93
C ILE A 571 1.21 -11.23 23.32
N ALA A 572 0.07 -11.90 23.56
CA ALA A 572 -0.21 -12.55 24.83
C ALA A 572 0.87 -13.58 25.19
N MET A 573 1.10 -14.55 24.31
CA MET A 573 2.02 -15.66 24.60
C MET A 573 3.49 -15.19 24.66
N LEU A 574 3.90 -14.25 23.80
CA LEU A 574 5.25 -13.68 23.85
C LEU A 574 5.46 -12.92 25.16
N CYS A 575 4.53 -12.08 25.59
CA CYS A 575 4.68 -11.27 26.80
C CYS A 575 4.54 -12.08 28.09
N MET A 576 3.81 -13.20 28.08
CA MET A 576 3.77 -14.13 29.22
C MET A 576 5.13 -14.81 29.47
N GLU A 577 5.84 -15.17 28.39
CA GLU A 577 7.06 -15.98 28.46
C GLU A 577 8.37 -15.20 28.37
N LEU A 578 8.36 -14.08 27.67
CA LEU A 578 9.54 -13.28 27.37
C LEU A 578 9.32 -11.81 27.74
N PHE A 579 10.36 -11.21 28.30
CA PHE A 579 10.53 -9.78 28.44
C PHE A 579 11.50 -9.30 27.36
N PHE A 580 11.11 -8.29 26.60
CA PHE A 580 11.97 -7.67 25.59
C PHE A 580 12.74 -6.54 26.26
N ASP A 581 14.00 -6.79 26.58
CA ASP A 581 14.88 -5.80 27.19
C ASP A 581 15.25 -4.70 26.19
N ARG A 582 15.59 -3.51 26.71
CA ARG A 582 15.89 -2.35 25.88
C ARG A 582 17.20 -2.55 25.13
N VAL A 583 17.15 -2.36 23.81
CA VAL A 583 18.32 -2.44 22.94
C VAL A 583 18.93 -1.03 22.76
N PRO A 584 20.27 -0.88 22.62
CA PRO A 584 20.89 0.44 22.44
C PRO A 584 20.32 1.26 21.29
N ASP A 585 20.11 2.56 21.51
CA ASP A 585 19.42 3.46 20.57
C ASP A 585 20.07 3.51 19.17
N HIS A 586 21.40 3.37 19.08
CA HIS A 586 22.14 3.41 17.81
C HIS A 586 21.82 2.26 16.84
N VAL A 587 21.29 1.14 17.33
CA VAL A 587 20.82 0.01 16.50
C VAL A 587 19.30 -0.11 16.47
N ASN A 588 18.62 0.58 17.38
CA ASN A 588 17.18 0.53 17.56
C ASN A 588 16.45 1.73 16.91
N SER A 589 16.84 2.10 15.69
CA SER A 589 16.19 3.19 14.94
C SER A 589 14.69 2.91 14.74
N MET A 590 13.84 3.91 15.02
CA MET A 590 12.38 3.87 14.76
C MET A 590 12.02 4.22 13.31
N ASP A 591 13.01 4.37 12.43
CA ASP A 591 12.79 4.65 11.01
C ASP A 591 12.14 3.44 10.32
N ALA A 592 11.47 3.73 9.20
CA ALA A 592 10.74 2.74 8.44
C ALA A 592 11.10 2.78 6.95
N THR A 593 10.92 1.65 6.29
CA THR A 593 11.04 1.50 4.84
C THR A 593 9.76 0.90 4.31
N GLU A 594 9.16 1.57 3.33
CA GLU A 594 7.88 1.18 2.77
C GLU A 594 8.09 0.37 1.49
N LEU A 595 7.67 -0.89 1.56
CA LEU A 595 7.41 -1.73 0.40
C LEU A 595 5.89 -1.78 0.20
N VAL A 596 5.26 -2.95 0.17
CA VAL A 596 3.80 -3.04 0.31
C VAL A 596 3.35 -2.61 1.71
N ALA A 597 4.17 -2.92 2.71
CA ALA A 597 3.96 -2.57 4.09
C ALA A 597 5.09 -1.67 4.62
N ASN A 598 4.79 -0.91 5.67
CA ASN A 598 5.72 -0.01 6.35
C ASN A 598 6.58 -0.79 7.36
N HIS A 599 7.71 -1.34 6.91
CA HIS A 599 8.59 -2.17 7.74
C HIS A 599 9.53 -1.32 8.59
N PRO A 600 9.80 -1.67 9.85
CA PRO A 600 10.90 -1.04 10.59
C PRO A 600 12.21 -1.30 9.84
N LEU A 601 13.06 -0.28 9.73
CA LEU A 601 14.35 -0.38 9.01
C LEU A 601 15.23 -1.47 9.62
N THR A 602 15.23 -1.56 10.96
CA THR A 602 15.85 -2.62 11.74
C THR A 602 14.91 -3.13 12.82
N CYS A 603 14.82 -4.46 12.95
CA CYS A 603 14.13 -5.14 14.04
C CYS A 603 15.17 -5.97 14.82
N VAL A 604 15.73 -5.36 15.86
CA VAL A 604 16.67 -5.97 16.79
C VAL A 604 16.00 -6.10 18.16
N ILE A 605 16.20 -7.23 18.82
CA ILE A 605 15.58 -7.50 20.14
C ILE A 605 16.57 -8.19 21.06
N ARG A 606 16.31 -8.06 22.37
CA ARG A 606 16.94 -8.82 23.44
C ARG A 606 15.84 -9.49 24.28
N PRO A 607 15.35 -10.69 23.89
CA PRO A 607 14.36 -11.40 24.67
C PRO A 607 15.02 -12.09 25.87
N ILE A 608 14.42 -11.95 27.05
CA ILE A 608 14.84 -12.58 28.31
C ILE A 608 13.64 -13.36 28.85
N PRO A 609 13.76 -14.66 29.15
CA PRO A 609 12.71 -15.38 29.85
C PRO A 609 12.38 -14.73 31.19
N TRP A 610 11.10 -14.57 31.52
CA TRP A 610 10.69 -13.96 32.80
C TRP A 610 11.25 -14.68 34.03
N SER A 611 11.51 -15.98 33.92
CA SER A 611 12.16 -16.76 34.98
C SER A 611 13.60 -16.31 35.32
N LYS A 612 14.26 -15.54 34.45
CA LYS A 612 15.59 -14.98 34.68
C LYS A 612 15.56 -13.54 35.23
N ILE A 613 14.40 -12.90 35.29
CA ILE A 613 14.27 -11.52 35.78
C ILE A 613 14.07 -11.60 37.29
N ASN A 614 15.02 -11.07 38.05
CA ASN A 614 14.85 -10.89 39.49
C ASN A 614 13.82 -9.78 39.72
N ASN A 615 12.69 -10.11 40.34
CA ASN A 615 11.59 -9.17 40.67
C ASN A 615 11.96 -8.15 41.78
N ASN A 616 13.21 -7.69 41.84
CA ASN A 616 13.62 -6.61 42.74
C ASN A 616 13.47 -5.24 42.06
N LEU A 617 12.28 -4.97 41.50
CA LEU A 617 11.86 -3.64 41.05
C LEU A 617 10.69 -3.16 41.89
#